data_AF-A0A7C1D4L6-F1
#
_entry.id   AF-A0A7C1D4L6-F1
#
_cell.length_a   1.000
_cell.length_b   1.000
_cell.length_c   1.000
_cell.angle_alpha   90.00
_cell.angle_beta   90.00
_cell.angle_gamma   90.00
#
_symmetry.space_group_name_H-M   'P 1'
#
loop_
_entity.id
_entity.type
_entity.pdbx_description
1 polymer ?
#
loop_
_entity_poly.entity_id
_entity_poly.type
_entity_poly.pdbx_seq_one_letter_code
_entity_poly.pdbx_strand_id
1 'polypeptide(L)'
;MRTYILYAILAGSFWGLGGYFEKMGLQLMKMPPIAGIALRTLIALIVLGMISIPAWKTIGNPTDTRAWLMIIIGGGIIAGSLGMWSFYAALSHSDNLGVTLAIAFAFSPIAGTVTGLIQGTQKIDVKIGLGLLAIVVGIVLLQLSHKIVK
;
A
#
# COMPACT_ATOMS: atom_id res chain seq x y z
N MET A 1 -11.96 -5.94 -20.12
CA MET A 1 -11.69 -5.39 -18.77
C MET A 1 -10.86 -4.12 -18.95
N ARG A 2 -11.12 -3.02 -18.24
CA ARG A 2 -10.34 -1.77 -18.42
C ARG A 2 -8.88 -1.99 -17.97
N THR A 3 -7.90 -1.47 -18.71
CA THR A 3 -6.46 -1.73 -18.50
C THR A 3 -5.97 -1.48 -17.07
N TYR A 4 -6.52 -0.47 -16.38
CA TYR A 4 -6.16 -0.18 -14.99
C TYR A 4 -6.54 -1.30 -14.00
N ILE A 5 -7.58 -2.09 -14.30
CA ILE A 5 -8.01 -3.19 -13.44
C ILE A 5 -6.94 -4.29 -13.43
N LEU A 6 -6.33 -4.55 -14.60
CA LEU A 6 -5.23 -5.52 -14.71
C LEU A 6 -4.04 -5.08 -13.85
N TYR A 7 -3.60 -3.81 -13.96
CA TYR A 7 -2.50 -3.30 -13.14
C TYR A 7 -2.83 -3.30 -11.65
N ALA A 8 -4.07 -3.01 -11.25
CA ALA A 8 -4.49 -3.07 -9.85
C ALA A 8 -4.43 -4.50 -9.29
N ILE A 9 -4.86 -5.50 -10.07
CA ILE A 9 -4.76 -6.91 -9.70
C ILE A 9 -3.28 -7.32 -9.57
N LEU A 10 -2.44 -6.96 -10.54
CA LEU A 10 -1.01 -7.25 -10.48
C LEU A 10 -0.34 -6.59 -9.26
N ALA A 11 -0.69 -5.33 -8.97
CA ALA A 11 -0.19 -4.63 -7.79
C ALA A 11 -0.57 -5.36 -6.50
N GLY A 12 -1.83 -5.78 -6.36
CA GLY A 12 -2.29 -6.56 -5.21
C GLY A 12 -1.54 -7.90 -5.08
N SER A 13 -1.36 -8.62 -6.20
CA SER A 13 -0.61 -9.87 -6.23
C SER A 13 0.86 -9.69 -5.81
N PHE A 14 1.54 -8.67 -6.33
CA PHE A 14 2.94 -8.40 -5.98
C PHE A 14 3.11 -7.95 -4.53
N TRP A 15 2.19 -7.16 -3.98
CA TRP A 15 2.19 -6.83 -2.56
C TRP A 15 1.98 -8.05 -1.67
N GLY A 16 1.08 -8.96 -2.06
CA GLY A 16 0.85 -10.21 -1.33
C GLY A 16 2.06 -11.15 -1.35
N LEU A 17 2.60 -11.43 -2.55
CA LEU A 17 3.78 -12.30 -2.73
C LEU A 17 5.03 -11.70 -2.08
N GLY A 18 5.29 -10.41 -2.29
CA GLY A 18 6.42 -9.71 -1.70
C GLY A 18 6.37 -9.73 -0.16
N GLY A 19 5.20 -9.43 0.41
CA GLY A 19 4.99 -9.47 1.86
C GLY A 19 5.25 -10.85 2.47
N TYR A 20 4.96 -11.94 1.74
CA TYR A 20 5.28 -13.31 2.18
C TYR A 20 6.79 -13.54 2.28
N PHE A 21 7.53 -13.32 1.18
CA PHE A 21 8.97 -13.55 1.15
C PHE A 21 9.72 -12.69 2.15
N GLU A 22 9.25 -11.47 2.35
CA GLU A 22 9.87 -10.53 3.26
C GLU A 22 9.59 -10.84 4.73
N LYS A 23 8.35 -11.19 5.10
CA LYS A 23 8.04 -11.69 6.45
C LYS A 23 8.89 -12.92 6.77
N MET A 24 9.01 -13.85 5.82
CA MET A 24 9.85 -15.04 5.97
C MET A 24 11.34 -14.66 6.12
N GLY A 25 11.86 -13.76 5.28
CA GLY A 25 13.25 -13.30 5.37
C GLY A 25 13.57 -12.61 6.70
N LEU A 26 12.66 -11.77 7.20
CA LEU A 26 12.78 -11.12 8.51
C LEU A 26 12.85 -12.16 9.65
N GLN A 27 11.99 -13.17 9.61
CA GLN A 27 11.96 -14.25 10.61
C GLN A 27 13.24 -15.09 10.58
N LEU A 28 13.70 -15.48 9.38
CA LEU A 28 14.92 -16.28 9.21
C LEU A 28 16.16 -15.54 9.74
N MET A 29 16.26 -14.24 9.50
CA MET A 29 17.40 -13.41 9.94
C MET A 29 17.22 -12.82 11.34
N LYS A 30 16.07 -13.04 12.00
CA LYS A 30 15.68 -12.38 13.27
C LYS A 30 15.87 -10.86 13.23
N MET A 31 15.61 -10.25 12.08
CA MET A 31 15.82 -8.82 11.86
C MET A 31 14.60 -8.02 12.32
N PRO A 32 14.82 -6.81 12.87
CA PRO A 32 13.71 -5.92 13.16
C PRO A 32 13.04 -5.45 11.85
N PRO A 33 11.71 -5.20 11.85
CA PRO A 33 10.96 -4.84 10.64
C PRO A 33 11.50 -3.61 9.91
N ILE A 34 11.98 -2.63 10.67
CA ILE A 34 12.56 -1.40 10.13
C ILE A 34 13.77 -1.67 9.23
N ALA A 35 14.58 -2.69 9.55
CA ALA A 35 15.74 -3.05 8.75
C ALA A 35 15.31 -3.74 7.44
N GLY A 36 14.25 -4.55 7.47
CA GLY A 36 13.64 -5.10 6.25
C GLY A 36 13.09 -4.02 5.33
N ILE A 37 12.37 -3.04 5.88
CA ILE A 37 11.86 -1.90 5.10
C ILE A 37 13.02 -1.13 4.45
N ALA A 38 14.11 -0.87 5.18
CA ALA A 38 15.25 -0.14 4.63
C ALA A 38 15.87 -0.88 3.44
N LEU A 39 16.11 -2.19 3.57
CA LEU A 39 16.65 -3.01 2.49
C LEU A 39 15.70 -3.05 1.28
N ARG A 40 14.40 -3.29 1.54
CA ARG A 40 13.37 -3.31 0.50
C ARG A 40 13.30 -1.99 -0.26
N THR A 41 13.29 -0.87 0.45
CA THR A 41 13.21 0.47 -0.15
C THR A 41 14.46 0.77 -0.96
N LEU A 42 15.64 0.34 -0.52
CA LEU A 42 16.87 0.45 -1.30
C LEU A 42 16.77 -0.32 -2.63
N ILE A 43 16.34 -1.59 -2.59
CA ILE A 43 16.17 -2.39 -3.81
C ILE A 43 15.08 -1.81 -4.71
N ALA A 44 13.97 -1.37 -4.13
CA ALA A 44 12.90 -0.70 -4.88
C ALA A 44 13.38 0.58 -5.56
N LEU A 45 14.20 1.40 -4.88
CA LEU A 45 14.80 2.60 -5.47
C LEU A 45 15.68 2.26 -6.68
N ILE A 46 16.50 1.21 -6.58
CA ILE A 46 17.34 0.76 -7.71
C ILE A 46 16.48 0.30 -8.88
N VAL A 47 15.54 -0.62 -8.64
CA VAL A 47 14.69 -1.21 -9.70
C VAL A 47 13.79 -0.16 -10.36
N LEU A 48 13.06 0.63 -9.55
CA LEU A 48 12.17 1.67 -10.08
C LEU A 48 12.97 2.85 -10.66
N GLY A 49 14.15 3.15 -10.14
CA GLY A 49 15.10 4.09 -10.71
C GLY A 49 15.48 3.69 -12.14
N MET A 50 15.86 2.44 -12.36
CA MET A 50 16.18 1.92 -13.71
C MET A 50 14.98 1.95 -14.65
N ILE A 51 13.81 1.51 -14.19
CA ILE A 51 12.58 1.52 -15.01
C ILE A 51 12.17 2.95 -15.40
N SER A 52 12.45 3.93 -14.52
CA SER A 52 12.06 5.34 -14.74
C SER A 52 13.05 6.16 -15.56
N ILE A 53 14.20 5.61 -15.99
CA ILE A 53 15.22 6.32 -16.79
C ILE A 53 14.61 7.13 -17.96
N PRO A 54 13.68 6.59 -18.79
CA PRO A 54 13.10 7.34 -19.89
C PRO A 54 12.35 8.62 -19.45
N ALA A 55 11.90 8.69 -18.20
CA ALA A 55 11.13 9.80 -17.64
C ALA A 55 11.98 10.80 -16.82
N TRP A 56 13.29 10.58 -16.63
CA TRP A 56 14.12 11.42 -15.76
C TRP A 56 14.23 12.88 -16.21
N LYS A 57 14.07 13.16 -17.51
CA LYS A 57 14.06 14.55 -18.01
C LYS A 57 12.92 15.39 -17.42
N THR A 58 11.77 14.74 -17.16
CA THR A 58 10.59 15.34 -16.52
C THR A 58 10.82 15.54 -15.03
N ILE A 59 11.62 14.66 -14.41
CA ILE A 59 12.02 14.76 -13.00
C ILE A 59 12.99 15.94 -12.81
N GLY A 60 13.94 16.13 -13.72
CA GLY A 60 14.93 17.21 -13.62
C GLY A 60 14.40 18.62 -13.91
N ASN A 61 13.22 18.74 -14.54
CA ASN A 61 12.63 20.03 -14.90
C ASN A 61 11.17 20.13 -14.41
N PRO A 62 10.97 20.30 -13.09
CA PRO A 62 9.64 20.43 -12.50
C PRO A 62 8.90 21.65 -13.07
N THR A 63 7.77 21.44 -13.75
CA THR A 63 6.93 22.52 -14.30
C THR A 63 5.89 23.04 -13.30
N ASP A 64 5.54 22.25 -12.28
CA ASP A 64 4.54 22.59 -11.26
C ASP A 64 5.01 22.18 -9.86
N THR A 65 5.46 23.17 -9.07
CA THR A 65 5.93 22.98 -7.70
C THR A 65 4.87 22.34 -6.78
N ARG A 66 3.58 22.66 -6.97
CA ARG A 66 2.50 22.10 -6.14
C ARG A 66 2.33 20.62 -6.43
N ALA A 67 2.29 20.23 -7.70
CA ALA A 67 2.19 18.82 -8.09
C ALA A 67 3.38 18.02 -7.53
N TRP A 68 4.58 18.61 -7.57
CA TRP A 68 5.79 18.01 -7.00
C TRP A 68 5.70 17.80 -5.49
N LEU A 69 5.24 18.82 -4.74
CA LEU A 69 5.02 18.68 -3.31
C LEU A 69 3.97 17.62 -2.98
N MET A 70 2.91 17.49 -3.79
CA MET A 70 1.91 16.43 -3.60
C MET A 70 2.50 15.03 -3.79
N ILE A 71 3.40 14.86 -4.77
CA ILE A 71 4.11 13.58 -5.00
C ILE A 71 5.10 13.29 -3.86
N ILE A 72 5.92 14.26 -3.48
CA ILE A 72 6.95 14.09 -2.44
C ILE A 72 6.30 13.83 -1.07
N ILE A 73 5.34 14.67 -0.68
CA ILE A 73 4.72 14.57 0.64
C ILE A 73 3.71 13.43 0.68
N GLY A 74 2.74 13.41 -0.25
CA GLY A 74 1.68 12.41 -0.26
C GLY A 74 2.19 11.02 -0.65
N GLY A 75 2.91 10.93 -1.77
CA GLY A 75 3.46 9.68 -2.27
C GLY A 75 4.69 9.22 -1.48
N GLY A 76 5.67 10.09 -1.30
CA GLY A 76 6.95 9.75 -0.66
C GLY A 76 6.84 9.60 0.86
N ILE A 77 6.42 10.65 1.57
CA ILE A 77 6.44 10.66 3.04
C ILE A 77 5.25 9.88 3.61
N ILE A 78 4.02 10.22 3.23
CA ILE A 78 2.80 9.64 3.82
C ILE A 78 2.67 8.18 3.40
N ALA A 79 2.54 7.89 2.11
CA ALA A 79 2.36 6.51 1.64
C ALA A 79 3.68 5.72 1.69
N GLY A 80 4.77 6.31 1.19
CA GLY A 80 6.05 5.65 0.98
C GLY A 80 6.93 5.48 2.23
N SER A 81 6.66 6.21 3.31
CA SER A 81 7.44 6.06 4.56
C SER A 81 6.54 5.70 5.74
N LEU A 82 5.56 6.54 6.09
CA LEU A 82 4.69 6.30 7.25
C LEU A 82 3.74 5.11 7.03
N GLY A 83 3.16 4.99 5.85
CA GLY A 83 2.31 3.87 5.45
C GLY A 83 3.07 2.56 5.46
N MET A 84 4.28 2.53 4.86
CA MET A 84 5.16 1.37 4.94
C MET A 84 5.51 1.05 6.40
N TRP A 85 6.04 1.99 7.17
CA TRP A 85 6.40 1.76 8.56
C TRP A 85 5.24 1.16 9.39
N SER A 86 4.04 1.72 9.26
CA SER A 86 2.85 1.25 9.97
C SER A 86 2.44 -0.17 9.55
N PHE A 87 2.48 -0.46 8.24
CA PHE A 87 2.18 -1.79 7.72
C PHE A 87 3.16 -2.86 8.24
N TYR A 88 4.45 -2.53 8.33
CA TYR A 88 5.47 -3.47 8.78
C TYR A 88 5.49 -3.65 10.29
N ALA A 89 5.19 -2.58 11.03
CA ALA A 89 4.89 -2.70 12.44
C ALA A 89 3.69 -3.64 12.65
N ALA A 90 2.63 -3.54 11.85
CA ALA A 90 1.51 -4.48 11.95
C ALA A 90 1.91 -5.92 11.57
N LEU A 91 2.74 -6.10 10.53
CA LEU A 91 3.23 -7.43 10.11
C LEU A 91 4.06 -8.11 11.20
N SER A 92 4.86 -7.37 11.96
CA SER A 92 5.72 -7.94 13.00
C SER A 92 4.95 -8.43 14.23
N HIS A 93 3.74 -7.92 14.43
CA HIS A 93 2.86 -8.32 15.53
C HIS A 93 1.78 -9.33 15.09
N SER A 94 1.70 -9.65 13.80
CA SER A 94 0.66 -10.51 13.26
C SER A 94 1.19 -11.88 12.86
N ASP A 95 0.56 -12.94 13.34
CA ASP A 95 0.84 -14.31 12.91
C ASP A 95 0.29 -14.59 11.50
N ASN A 96 -0.82 -13.94 11.11
CA ASN A 96 -1.49 -14.14 9.84
C ASN A 96 -1.25 -13.00 8.84
N LEU A 97 -0.41 -13.26 7.85
CA LEU A 97 -0.09 -12.30 6.78
C LEU A 97 -1.33 -11.89 5.97
N GLY A 98 -2.18 -12.85 5.58
CA GLY A 98 -3.35 -12.59 4.74
C GLY A 98 -4.34 -11.64 5.41
N VAL A 99 -4.53 -11.80 6.71
CA VAL A 99 -5.39 -10.92 7.52
C VAL A 99 -4.80 -9.51 7.63
N THR A 100 -3.49 -9.37 7.88
CA THR A 100 -2.84 -8.04 7.93
C THR A 100 -2.90 -7.31 6.58
N LEU A 101 -2.62 -8.03 5.49
CA LEU A 101 -2.75 -7.50 4.13
C LEU A 101 -4.18 -7.04 3.86
N ALA A 102 -5.17 -7.89 4.20
CA ALA A 102 -6.56 -7.58 3.99
C ALA A 102 -6.96 -6.28 4.72
N ILE A 103 -6.66 -6.13 6.01
CA ILE A 103 -6.99 -4.89 6.75
C ILE A 103 -6.31 -3.68 6.09
N ALA A 104 -4.99 -3.75 5.91
CA ALA A 104 -4.19 -2.59 5.50
C ALA A 104 -4.59 -2.09 4.11
N PHE A 105 -4.76 -2.99 3.15
CA PHE A 105 -5.10 -2.63 1.77
C PHE A 105 -6.59 -2.37 1.57
N ALA A 106 -7.47 -2.99 2.34
CA ALA A 106 -8.90 -2.73 2.26
C ALA A 106 -9.31 -1.37 2.86
N PHE A 107 -8.52 -0.83 3.80
CA PHE A 107 -8.76 0.53 4.30
C PHE A 107 -8.30 1.62 3.31
N SER A 108 -7.40 1.30 2.37
CA SER A 108 -6.90 2.26 1.38
C SER A 108 -8.00 2.86 0.49
N PRO A 109 -8.95 2.07 -0.07
CA PRO A 109 -10.12 2.61 -0.77
C PRO A 109 -10.95 3.59 0.07
N ILE A 110 -11.14 3.30 1.37
CA ILE A 110 -11.89 4.17 2.27
C ILE A 110 -11.17 5.52 2.41
N ALA A 111 -9.88 5.49 2.76
CA ALA A 111 -9.08 6.70 2.93
C ALA A 111 -8.98 7.53 1.63
N GLY A 112 -8.78 6.85 0.49
CA GLY A 112 -8.71 7.49 -0.83
C GLY A 112 -10.03 8.14 -1.24
N THR A 113 -11.15 7.44 -1.08
CA THR A 113 -12.48 7.98 -1.37
C THR A 113 -12.83 9.15 -0.46
N VAL A 114 -12.64 9.03 0.86
CA VAL A 114 -12.91 10.13 1.80
C VAL A 114 -12.09 11.37 1.43
N THR A 115 -10.80 11.19 1.12
CA THR A 115 -9.95 12.31 0.69
C THR A 115 -10.44 12.92 -0.63
N GLY A 116 -10.85 12.10 -1.61
CA GLY A 116 -11.40 12.56 -2.88
C GLY A 116 -12.73 13.31 -2.73
N LEU A 117 -13.59 12.88 -1.81
CA LEU A 117 -14.83 13.57 -1.45
C LEU A 117 -14.55 14.92 -0.78
N ILE A 118 -13.63 14.98 0.19
CA ILE A 118 -13.24 16.22 0.87
C ILE A 118 -12.65 17.24 -0.11
N GLN A 119 -11.83 16.78 -1.06
CA GLN A 119 -11.22 17.63 -2.08
C GLN A 119 -12.18 17.99 -3.23
N GLY A 120 -13.42 17.48 -3.21
CA GLY A 120 -14.41 17.71 -4.25
C GLY A 120 -14.07 17.08 -5.61
N THR A 121 -13.08 16.18 -5.67
CA THR A 121 -12.65 15.50 -6.91
C THR A 121 -13.51 14.27 -7.21
N GLN A 122 -14.25 13.78 -6.22
CA GLN A 122 -15.21 12.68 -6.36
C GLN A 122 -16.61 13.14 -5.90
N LYS A 123 -17.64 12.64 -6.58
CA LYS A 123 -19.03 12.86 -6.18
C LYS A 123 -19.50 11.71 -5.28
N ILE A 124 -20.39 12.03 -4.34
CA ILE A 124 -21.04 11.01 -3.53
C ILE A 124 -21.91 10.13 -4.44
N ASP A 125 -21.60 8.84 -4.49
CA ASP A 125 -22.35 7.81 -5.21
C ASP A 125 -22.74 6.72 -4.21
N VAL A 126 -24.02 6.35 -4.19
CA VAL A 126 -24.55 5.28 -3.33
C VAL A 126 -23.83 3.95 -3.58
N LYS A 127 -23.43 3.67 -4.81
CA LYS A 127 -22.67 2.47 -5.17
C LYS A 127 -21.29 2.45 -4.53
N ILE A 128 -20.64 3.61 -4.39
CA ILE A 128 -19.38 3.75 -3.67
C ILE A 128 -19.61 3.45 -2.19
N GLY A 129 -20.66 4.01 -1.59
CA GLY A 129 -21.01 3.73 -0.19
C GLY A 129 -21.25 2.24 0.09
N LEU A 130 -22.02 1.57 -0.76
CA LEU A 130 -22.26 0.12 -0.66
C LEU A 130 -20.98 -0.69 -0.86
N GLY A 131 -20.12 -0.30 -1.80
CA GLY A 131 -18.82 -0.93 -2.02
C GLY A 131 -17.90 -0.82 -0.80
N LEU A 132 -17.77 0.37 -0.23
CA LEU A 132 -16.97 0.59 0.99
C LEU A 132 -17.54 -0.21 2.17
N LEU A 133 -18.86 -0.28 2.32
CA LEU A 133 -19.50 -1.10 3.35
C LEU A 133 -19.16 -2.59 3.16
N ALA A 134 -19.26 -3.11 1.94
CA ALA A 134 -18.92 -4.49 1.64
C ALA A 134 -17.44 -4.80 1.94
N ILE A 135 -16.54 -3.86 1.68
CA ILE A 135 -15.13 -3.97 2.04
C ILE A 135 -14.97 -4.09 3.56
N VAL A 136 -15.60 -3.20 4.34
CA VAL A 136 -15.55 -3.24 5.81
C VAL A 136 -16.08 -4.58 6.35
N VAL A 137 -17.23 -5.04 5.84
CA VAL A 137 -17.80 -6.34 6.20
C VAL A 137 -16.82 -7.48 5.89
N GLY A 138 -16.20 -7.46 4.71
CA GLY A 138 -15.19 -8.43 4.31
C GLY A 138 -13.98 -8.45 5.26
N ILE A 139 -13.47 -7.29 5.66
CA ILE A 139 -12.39 -7.17 6.65
C ILE A 139 -12.82 -7.82 7.98
N VAL A 140 -14.01 -7.49 8.49
CA VAL A 140 -14.52 -8.03 9.77
C VAL A 140 -14.64 -9.55 9.70
N LEU A 141 -15.15 -10.11 8.61
CA LEU A 141 -15.23 -11.56 8.43
C LEU A 141 -13.84 -12.23 8.41
N LEU A 142 -12.86 -11.61 7.74
CA LEU A 142 -11.48 -12.11 7.74
C LEU A 142 -10.85 -12.02 9.14
N GLN A 143 -11.11 -10.95 9.89
CA GLN A 143 -10.70 -10.86 11.31
C GLN A 143 -11.30 -11.99 12.14
N LEU A 144 -12.61 -12.22 12.05
CA LEU A 144 -13.30 -13.25 12.83
C LEU A 144 -12.86 -14.68 12.45
N SER A 145 -12.39 -14.87 11.22
CA SER A 145 -11.81 -16.16 10.79
C SER A 145 -10.49 -16.50 11.49
N HIS A 146 -9.82 -15.50 12.09
CA HIS A 146 -8.62 -15.70 12.86
C HIS A 146 -8.97 -16.38 14.21
N LYS A 147 -9.08 -17.71 14.20
CA LYS A 147 -9.07 -18.49 15.44
C LYS A 147 -7.68 -18.35 16.07
N ILE A 148 -7.64 -17.97 17.34
CA ILE A 148 -6.45 -18.10 18.19
C ILE A 148 -6.15 -19.60 18.25
N VAL A 149 -5.24 -20.07 17.40
CA VAL A 149 -4.64 -21.40 17.57
C VAL A 149 -3.68 -21.25 18.73
N LYS A 150 -4.14 -21.63 19.93
CA LYS A 150 -3.28 -21.82 21.09
C LYS A 150 -2.27 -22.94 20.83
#